data_AF-A0A2T7P082-F1
#
_entry.id   AF-A0A2T7P082-F1
#
_cell.length_a   1.000
_cell.length_b   1.000
_cell.length_c   1.000
_cell.angle_alpha   90.00
_cell.angle_beta   90.00
_cell.angle_gamma   90.00
#
_symmetry.space_group_name_H-M   'P 1'
#
loop_
_entity.id
_entity.type
_entity.pdbx_description
1 polymer ?
#
loop_
_entity_poly.entity_id
_entity_poly.type
_entity_poly.pdbx_seq_one_letter_code
_entity_poly.pdbx_strand_id
1 'polypeptide(L)'
;MSVCWSILVTSRGQCLWRNLQSLGLQDWYLEPENSLLIKTIQALAFVPPDDVIEAFQQLMDSLDADTDETLSDFLAYFESTCTWLGIVQRGRRRRPKFDVAMWNVYNRVGDNLPRTNNSVEGWHRAFDKRMSVTHPTLGRLVSKLRKEQASTELMNEQLAMGNLETFPQTTHRAKEDEITFWHNLLMLVTLN
;
A
#
# COMPACT_ATOMS: atom_id res chain seq x y z
N MET A 1 -15.21 -10.59 -3.01
CA MET A 1 -14.56 -9.96 -1.82
C MET A 1 -13.05 -9.92 -1.98
N SER A 2 -12.54 -9.25 -3.02
CA SER A 2 -11.11 -8.98 -3.16
C SER A 2 -10.93 -7.75 -4.04
N VAL A 3 -11.25 -6.57 -3.47
CA VAL A 3 -11.16 -5.29 -4.19
C VAL A 3 -10.41 -4.23 -3.38
N CYS A 4 -9.76 -4.58 -2.26
CA CYS A 4 -9.21 -3.55 -1.37
C CYS A 4 -7.86 -3.93 -0.72
N TRP A 5 -7.01 -4.70 -1.40
CA TRP A 5 -5.69 -5.04 -0.84
C TRP A 5 -4.59 -4.07 -1.28
N SER A 6 -4.63 -3.59 -2.53
CA SER A 6 -3.65 -2.64 -3.06
C SER A 6 -3.91 -1.18 -2.69
N ILE A 7 -5.10 -0.86 -2.16
CA ILE A 7 -5.43 0.46 -1.62
C ILE A 7 -4.73 0.66 -0.27
N LEU A 8 -4.38 -0.40 0.46
CA LEU A 8 -3.97 -0.28 1.86
C LEU A 8 -2.66 0.48 2.08
N VAL A 9 -1.66 0.41 1.20
CA VAL A 9 -0.39 1.15 1.43
C VAL A 9 -0.50 2.63 1.08
N THR A 10 -1.05 2.98 -0.08
CA THR A 10 -1.28 4.39 -0.46
C THR A 10 -2.38 5.03 0.39
N SER A 11 -3.45 4.28 0.70
CA SER A 11 -4.46 4.73 1.66
C SER A 11 -3.89 4.85 3.06
N ARG A 12 -2.98 3.97 3.49
CA ARG A 12 -2.32 4.10 4.80
C ARG A 12 -1.46 5.35 4.87
N GLY A 13 -0.61 5.62 3.88
CA GLY A 13 0.14 6.87 3.82
C GLY A 13 -0.79 8.09 3.90
N GLN A 14 -1.91 8.04 3.16
CA GLN A 14 -2.92 9.10 3.19
C GLN A 14 -3.67 9.20 4.53
N CYS A 15 -3.98 8.08 5.19
CA CYS A 15 -4.66 8.04 6.48
C CYS A 15 -3.75 8.56 7.59
N LEU A 16 -2.46 8.18 7.58
CA LEU A 16 -1.46 8.70 8.50
C LEU A 16 -1.27 10.20 8.29
N TRP A 17 -1.19 10.65 7.04
CA TRP A 17 -1.12 12.08 6.73
C TRP A 17 -2.34 12.84 7.24
N ARG A 18 -3.57 12.33 7.01
CA ARG A 18 -4.79 12.97 7.53
C ARG A 18 -4.84 13.00 9.05
N ASN A 19 -4.36 11.96 9.72
CA ASN A 19 -4.27 11.94 11.17
C ASN A 19 -3.28 13.01 11.68
N LEU A 20 -2.09 13.07 11.09
CA LEU A 20 -1.07 14.08 11.40
C LEU A 20 -1.61 15.51 11.17
N GLN A 21 -2.35 15.71 10.08
CA GLN A 21 -3.04 16.98 9.81
C GLN A 21 -4.10 17.31 10.86
N SER A 22 -4.88 16.33 11.33
CA SER A 22 -5.90 16.55 12.35
C SER A 22 -5.33 16.91 13.72
N LEU A 23 -4.08 16.53 13.97
CA LEU A 23 -3.33 16.87 15.19
C LEU A 23 -2.61 18.23 15.08
N GLY A 24 -2.69 18.92 13.93
CA GLY A 24 -2.02 20.21 13.73
C GLY A 24 -0.51 20.11 13.52
N LEU A 25 0.05 18.91 13.32
CA LEU A 25 1.50 18.66 13.20
C LEU A 25 2.06 18.95 11.80
N GLN A 26 1.36 19.75 11.00
CA GLN A 26 1.70 20.02 9.59
C GLN A 26 3.03 20.77 9.47
N ASP A 27 3.20 21.81 10.28
CA ASP A 27 4.40 22.63 10.29
C ASP A 27 5.58 21.87 10.89
N TRP A 28 5.33 21.06 11.93
CA TRP A 28 6.32 20.15 12.51
C TRP A 28 6.85 19.15 11.48
N TYR A 29 5.99 18.62 10.62
CA TYR A 29 6.38 17.69 9.54
C TYR A 29 7.22 18.35 8.42
N LEU A 30 7.24 19.68 8.30
CA LEU A 30 8.06 20.36 7.28
C LEU A 30 9.56 20.21 7.54
N GLU A 31 9.96 19.95 8.78
CA GLU A 31 11.35 19.67 9.12
C GLU A 31 11.79 18.33 8.52
N PRO A 32 12.96 18.26 7.86
CA PRO A 32 13.41 17.05 7.18
C PRO A 32 13.50 15.81 8.08
N GLU A 33 13.94 15.98 9.33
CA GLU A 33 14.09 14.90 10.31
C GLU A 33 12.74 14.30 10.72
N ASN A 34 11.76 15.17 11.00
CA ASN A 34 10.39 14.76 11.32
C ASN A 34 9.68 14.11 10.12
N SER A 35 9.90 14.65 8.91
CA SER A 35 9.41 14.03 7.68
C SER A 35 9.99 12.63 7.48
N LEU A 36 11.28 12.46 7.77
CA LEU A 36 11.95 11.17 7.67
C LEU A 36 11.37 10.18 8.69
N LEU A 37 11.17 10.58 9.94
CA LEU A 37 10.54 9.73 10.96
C LEU A 37 9.18 9.18 10.51
N ILE A 38 8.29 10.05 10.03
CA ILE A 38 6.97 9.65 9.54
C ILE A 38 7.08 8.73 8.31
N LYS A 39 8.06 8.94 7.43
CA LYS A 39 8.34 8.05 6.30
C LYS A 39 8.89 6.70 6.77
N THR A 40 9.70 6.66 7.82
CA THR A 40 10.19 5.42 8.44
C THR A 40 9.04 4.60 9.03
N ILE A 41 8.09 5.25 9.72
CA ILE A 41 6.85 4.60 10.20
C ILE A 41 6.03 4.04 9.02
N GLN A 42 5.99 4.74 7.88
CA GLN A 42 5.36 4.19 6.66
C GLN A 42 6.15 3.02 6.08
N ALA A 43 7.48 3.08 6.15
CA ALA A 43 8.39 2.06 5.62
C ALA A 43 8.30 0.72 6.37
N LEU A 44 7.74 0.67 7.57
CA LEU A 44 7.45 -0.57 8.29
C LEU A 44 6.56 -1.56 7.50
N ALA A 45 5.80 -1.08 6.51
CA ALA A 45 5.07 -1.96 5.59
C ALA A 45 5.98 -2.85 4.73
N PHE A 46 7.25 -2.50 4.60
CA PHE A 46 8.26 -3.21 3.81
C PHE A 46 9.21 -4.04 4.67
N VAL A 47 9.04 -4.08 5.99
CA VAL A 47 9.81 -4.96 6.88
C VAL A 47 9.19 -6.37 6.85
N PRO A 48 9.97 -7.46 6.96
CA PRO A 48 9.41 -8.80 7.10
C PRO A 48 8.36 -8.85 8.23
N PRO A 49 7.18 -9.48 8.03
CA PRO A 49 6.07 -9.44 8.99
C PRO A 49 6.45 -9.81 10.43
N ASP A 50 7.40 -10.73 10.59
CA ASP A 50 7.87 -11.20 11.89
C ASP A 50 8.74 -10.15 12.62
N ASP A 51 9.47 -9.34 11.86
CA ASP A 51 10.42 -8.33 12.37
C ASP A 51 9.78 -6.95 12.56
N VAL A 52 8.56 -6.73 12.04
CA VAL A 52 7.82 -5.45 12.11
C VAL A 52 7.73 -4.93 13.55
N ILE A 53 7.50 -5.82 14.50
CA ILE A 53 7.30 -5.47 15.91
C ILE A 53 8.60 -4.94 16.50
N GLU A 54 9.70 -5.66 16.28
CA GLU A 54 11.02 -5.28 16.78
C GLU A 54 11.50 -3.98 16.13
N ALA A 55 11.33 -3.84 14.81
CA ALA A 55 11.70 -2.63 14.08
C ALA A 55 10.97 -1.38 14.57
N PHE A 56 9.69 -1.51 14.98
CA PHE A 56 8.98 -0.37 15.56
C PHE A 56 9.47 -0.06 16.98
N GLN A 57 9.75 -1.07 17.81
CA GLN A 57 10.27 -0.83 19.16
C GLN A 57 11.60 -0.10 19.12
N GLN A 58 12.52 -0.53 18.24
CA GLN A 58 13.78 0.17 18.03
C GLN A 58 13.59 1.62 17.57
N LEU A 59 12.58 1.88 16.72
CA LEU A 59 12.24 3.23 16.30
C LEU A 59 11.76 4.09 17.48
N MET A 60 10.89 3.55 18.33
CA MET A 60 10.39 4.24 19.53
C MET A 60 11.50 4.53 20.54
N ASP A 61 12.37 3.56 20.78
CA ASP A 61 13.50 3.72 21.70
C ASP A 61 14.54 4.75 21.20
N SER A 62 14.52 5.07 19.91
CA SER A 62 15.40 6.08 19.29
C SER A 62 14.85 7.51 19.33
N LEU A 63 13.61 7.72 19.78
CA LEU A 63 13.00 9.05 19.82
C LEU A 63 13.50 9.86 21.02
N ASP A 64 13.78 11.15 20.77
CA ASP A 64 14.00 12.11 21.85
C ASP A 64 12.69 12.42 22.60
N ALA A 65 12.80 12.76 23.88
CA ALA A 65 11.64 12.97 24.75
C ALA A 65 10.65 14.02 24.22
N ASP A 66 11.16 15.12 23.64
CA ASP A 66 10.32 16.19 23.08
C ASP A 66 9.54 15.71 21.85
N THR A 67 10.14 14.85 21.03
CA THR A 67 9.51 14.24 19.86
C THR A 67 8.47 13.20 20.27
N ASP A 68 8.79 12.37 21.26
CA ASP A 68 7.88 11.36 21.80
C ASP A 68 6.61 12.02 22.39
N GLU A 69 6.76 13.10 23.16
CA GLU A 69 5.62 13.85 23.70
C GLU A 69 4.78 14.47 22.59
N THR A 70 5.42 15.11 21.60
CA THR A 70 4.74 15.75 20.47
C THR A 70 3.97 14.74 19.62
N LEU A 71 4.52 13.53 19.46
CA LEU A 71 3.96 12.49 18.59
C LEU A 71 3.08 11.48 19.34
N SER A 72 2.96 11.57 20.67
CA SER A 72 2.24 10.61 21.52
C SER A 72 0.84 10.27 20.98
N ASP A 73 0.03 11.27 20.61
CA ASP A 73 -1.32 11.04 20.08
C ASP A 73 -1.32 10.37 18.69
N PHE A 74 -0.34 10.70 17.85
CA PHE A 74 -0.15 10.08 16.54
C PHE A 74 0.31 8.63 16.67
N LEU A 75 1.25 8.36 17.58
CA LEU A 75 1.76 7.03 17.87
C LEU A 75 0.68 6.15 18.50
N ALA A 76 -0.10 6.68 19.44
CA ALA A 76 -1.25 5.99 20.01
C ALA A 76 -2.29 5.62 18.93
N TYR A 77 -2.54 6.49 17.95
CA TYR A 77 -3.36 6.17 16.78
C TYR A 77 -2.73 5.05 15.94
N PHE A 78 -1.42 5.12 15.67
CA PHE A 78 -0.70 4.13 14.88
C PHE A 78 -0.70 2.75 15.56
N GLU A 79 -0.37 2.68 16.85
CA GLU A 79 -0.39 1.47 17.67
C GLU A 79 -1.80 0.88 17.76
N SER A 80 -2.83 1.70 18.03
CA SER A 80 -4.19 1.17 18.14
C SER A 80 -4.74 0.64 16.80
N THR A 81 -4.23 1.15 15.68
CA THR A 81 -4.75 0.83 14.35
C THR A 81 -3.98 -0.30 13.66
N CYS A 82 -2.65 -0.30 13.73
CA CYS A 82 -1.79 -1.05 12.80
C CYS A 82 -0.90 -2.08 13.48
N THR A 83 -0.45 -1.84 14.70
CA THR A 83 0.67 -2.57 15.28
C THR A 83 0.22 -3.14 16.61
N TRP A 84 0.38 -4.44 16.81
CA TRP A 84 -0.04 -5.17 18.00
C TRP A 84 0.72 -4.75 19.30
N LEU A 85 1.26 -3.53 19.36
CA LEU A 85 2.25 -3.02 20.30
C LEU A 85 1.69 -2.58 21.65
N GLY A 86 0.38 -2.50 21.77
CA GLY A 86 -0.25 -2.79 23.04
C GLY A 86 -0.57 -1.57 23.90
N ILE A 87 -1.88 -1.32 23.96
CA ILE A 87 -2.49 -1.11 25.27
C ILE A 87 -2.45 -2.45 26.00
N VAL A 88 -1.46 -2.65 26.87
CA VAL A 88 -1.48 -3.74 27.87
C VAL A 88 -2.38 -3.31 29.03
N GLN A 89 -3.69 -3.45 28.86
CA GLN A 89 -4.59 -3.34 30.00
C GLN A 89 -4.70 -4.69 30.71
N ARG A 90 -4.25 -4.75 31.97
CA ARG A 90 -4.36 -5.94 32.85
C ARG A 90 -3.74 -7.22 32.25
N GLY A 91 -2.55 -7.10 31.63
CA GLY A 91 -1.77 -8.25 31.16
C GLY A 91 -2.33 -8.96 29.91
N ARG A 92 -3.33 -8.39 29.21
CA ARG A 92 -3.83 -8.91 27.93
C ARG A 92 -3.59 -7.91 26.81
N ARG A 93 -2.89 -8.36 25.77
CA ARG A 93 -2.70 -7.59 24.52
C ARG A 93 -4.02 -7.49 23.77
N ARG A 94 -4.45 -6.29 23.40
CA ARG A 94 -5.59 -6.10 22.48
C ARG A 94 -5.22 -6.59 21.09
N ARG A 95 -6.17 -7.21 20.40
CA ARG A 95 -6.07 -7.44 18.94
C ARG A 95 -6.18 -6.09 18.23
N PRO A 96 -5.27 -5.74 17.30
CA PRO A 96 -5.35 -4.54 16.51
C PRO A 96 -6.54 -4.64 15.57
N LYS A 97 -6.90 -3.48 15.06
CA LYS A 97 -8.00 -3.34 14.11
C LYS A 97 -7.66 -3.98 12.76
N PHE A 98 -6.38 -3.99 12.39
CA PHE A 98 -5.88 -4.58 11.15
C PHE A 98 -4.65 -5.44 11.44
N ASP A 99 -4.67 -6.68 10.94
CA ASP A 99 -3.55 -7.62 11.08
C ASP A 99 -2.34 -7.18 10.22
N VAL A 100 -1.11 -7.53 10.63
CA VAL A 100 0.12 -7.21 9.88
C VAL A 100 0.05 -7.78 8.47
N ALA A 101 -0.44 -9.02 8.33
CA ALA A 101 -0.64 -9.66 7.03
C ALA A 101 -1.54 -8.86 6.08
N MET A 102 -2.43 -8.01 6.61
CA MET A 102 -3.34 -7.20 5.80
C MET A 102 -2.66 -5.99 5.17
N TRP A 103 -1.72 -5.35 5.88
CA TRP A 103 -1.11 -4.08 5.45
C TRP A 103 0.35 -4.21 5.04
N ASN A 104 1.03 -5.29 5.40
CA ASN A 104 2.40 -5.57 5.02
C ASN A 104 2.50 -5.88 3.52
N VAL A 105 3.51 -5.36 2.86
CA VAL A 105 3.77 -5.54 1.42
C VAL A 105 5.11 -6.16 1.10
N TYR A 106 5.86 -6.62 2.10
CA TYR A 106 7.17 -7.26 1.92
C TYR A 106 7.11 -8.39 0.88
N ASN A 107 6.22 -9.37 1.08
CA ASN A 107 6.05 -10.49 0.15
C ASN A 107 5.61 -10.04 -1.25
N ARG A 108 4.75 -9.01 -1.34
CA ARG A 108 4.29 -8.48 -2.64
C ARG A 108 5.41 -7.86 -3.46
N VAL A 109 6.36 -7.19 -2.79
CA VAL A 109 7.54 -6.62 -3.43
C VAL A 109 8.48 -7.74 -3.90
N GLY A 110 8.70 -8.76 -3.07
CA GLY A 110 9.50 -9.94 -3.44
C GLY A 110 8.94 -10.70 -4.64
N ASP A 111 7.60 -10.83 -4.71
CA ASP A 111 6.90 -11.52 -5.79
C ASP A 111 6.70 -10.64 -7.05
N ASN A 112 7.25 -9.41 -7.06
CA ASN A 112 7.08 -8.41 -8.11
C ASN A 112 5.61 -8.19 -8.51
N LEU A 113 4.70 -8.25 -7.53
CA LEU A 113 3.27 -8.09 -7.74
C LEU A 113 2.90 -6.60 -7.87
N PRO A 114 1.94 -6.25 -8.75
CA PRO A 114 1.55 -4.87 -8.95
C PRO A 114 1.06 -4.21 -7.64
N ARG A 115 1.70 -3.06 -7.33
CA ARG A 115 1.45 -2.25 -6.12
C ARG A 115 0.01 -1.77 -6.02
N THR A 116 -0.61 -1.42 -7.14
CA THR A 116 -1.95 -0.84 -7.21
C THR A 116 -2.90 -1.75 -7.99
N ASN A 117 -4.19 -1.68 -7.68
CA ASN A 117 -5.23 -2.39 -8.43
C ASN A 117 -5.56 -1.67 -9.76
N ASN A 118 -4.69 -0.76 -10.22
CA ASN A 118 -4.96 0.13 -11.36
C ASN A 118 -5.27 -0.63 -12.64
N SER A 119 -4.60 -1.77 -12.86
CA SER A 119 -4.87 -2.65 -14.00
C SER A 119 -6.28 -3.22 -13.95
N VAL A 120 -6.71 -3.70 -12.78
CA VAL A 120 -8.06 -4.24 -12.56
C VAL A 120 -9.12 -3.14 -12.57
N GLU A 121 -8.86 -1.97 -11.98
CA GLU A 121 -9.75 -0.81 -12.05
C GLU A 121 -9.89 -0.30 -13.50
N GLY A 122 -8.78 -0.26 -14.24
CA GLY A 122 -8.78 0.06 -15.66
C GLY A 122 -9.59 -0.94 -16.47
N TRP A 123 -9.42 -2.24 -16.21
CA TRP A 123 -10.22 -3.29 -16.80
C TRP A 123 -11.70 -3.17 -16.43
N HIS A 124 -12.04 -2.93 -15.16
CA HIS A 124 -13.42 -2.69 -14.72
C HIS A 124 -14.05 -1.49 -15.41
N ARG A 125 -13.35 -0.36 -15.52
CA ARG A 125 -13.85 0.84 -16.23
C ARG A 125 -14.07 0.57 -17.72
N ALA A 126 -13.14 -0.15 -18.35
CA ALA A 126 -13.29 -0.55 -19.75
C ALA A 126 -14.46 -1.51 -19.94
N PHE A 127 -14.60 -2.49 -19.05
CA PHE A 127 -15.69 -3.46 -19.07
C PHE A 127 -17.04 -2.80 -18.83
N ASP A 128 -17.15 -1.89 -17.86
CA ASP A 128 -18.36 -1.12 -17.57
C ASP A 128 -18.80 -0.30 -18.79
N LYS A 129 -17.84 0.37 -19.45
CA LYS A 129 -18.09 1.07 -20.72
C LYS A 129 -18.62 0.13 -21.81
N ARG A 130 -18.09 -1.09 -21.93
CA ARG A 130 -18.54 -2.12 -22.90
C ARG A 130 -19.87 -2.75 -22.54
N MET A 131 -20.25 -2.77 -21.26
CA MET A 131 -21.54 -3.23 -20.77
C MET A 131 -22.64 -2.23 -21.15
N SER A 132 -22.34 -0.93 -21.05
CA SER A 132 -23.20 0.21 -21.46
C SER A 132 -24.59 0.20 -20.80
N VAL A 133 -24.75 -0.52 -19.67
CA VAL A 133 -26.01 -0.65 -18.94
C VAL A 133 -25.69 -0.78 -17.45
N THR A 134 -26.37 0.02 -16.62
CA THR A 134 -26.18 0.07 -15.17
C THR A 134 -26.64 -1.22 -14.46
N HIS A 135 -27.71 -1.84 -14.96
CA HIS A 135 -28.29 -3.07 -14.40
C HIS A 135 -28.51 -4.14 -15.49
N PRO A 136 -27.46 -4.87 -15.89
CA PRO A 136 -27.57 -5.91 -16.91
C PRO A 136 -28.35 -7.12 -16.38
N THR A 137 -29.19 -7.72 -17.22
CA THR A 137 -29.75 -9.05 -16.94
C THR A 137 -28.64 -10.11 -16.94
N LEU A 138 -28.82 -11.18 -16.17
CA LEU A 138 -27.81 -12.24 -16.05
C LEU A 138 -27.35 -12.80 -17.41
N GLY A 139 -28.29 -13.02 -18.33
CA GLY A 139 -27.96 -13.50 -19.68
C GLY A 139 -27.10 -12.53 -20.49
N ARG A 140 -27.34 -11.21 -20.35
CA ARG A 140 -26.55 -10.18 -21.01
C ARG A 140 -25.15 -10.07 -20.39
N LEU A 141 -25.05 -10.19 -19.07
CA LEU A 141 -23.78 -10.24 -18.35
C LEU A 141 -22.94 -11.44 -18.81
N VAL A 142 -23.50 -12.65 -18.80
CA VAL A 142 -22.79 -13.87 -19.23
C VAL A 142 -22.35 -13.76 -20.68
N SER A 143 -23.20 -13.24 -21.56
CA SER A 143 -22.86 -13.06 -22.98
C SER A 143 -21.70 -12.08 -23.19
N LYS A 144 -21.62 -11.01 -22.38
CA LYS A 144 -20.53 -10.03 -22.44
C LYS A 144 -19.24 -10.58 -21.85
N LEU A 145 -19.30 -11.30 -20.73
CA LEU A 145 -18.15 -11.98 -20.14
C LEU A 145 -17.53 -13.01 -21.09
N ARG A 146 -18.34 -13.79 -21.82
CA ARG A 146 -17.84 -14.71 -22.85
C ARG A 146 -17.09 -13.99 -23.97
N LYS A 147 -17.57 -12.82 -24.39
CA LYS A 147 -16.88 -11.99 -25.41
C LYS A 147 -15.57 -11.42 -24.90
N GLU A 148 -15.51 -11.00 -23.64
CA GLU A 148 -14.27 -10.56 -23.00
C GLU A 148 -13.24 -11.67 -22.91
N GLN A 149 -13.67 -12.85 -22.50
CA GLN A 149 -12.81 -14.02 -22.41
C GLN A 149 -12.19 -14.33 -23.78
N ALA A 150 -13.01 -14.43 -24.82
CA ALA A 150 -12.53 -14.69 -26.19
C ALA A 150 -11.55 -13.61 -26.68
N SER A 151 -11.81 -12.33 -26.38
CA SER A 151 -10.90 -11.23 -26.73
C SER A 151 -9.57 -11.31 -25.97
N THR A 152 -9.59 -11.78 -24.72
CA THR A 152 -8.40 -11.89 -23.87
C THR A 152 -7.55 -13.09 -24.29
N GLU A 153 -8.18 -14.21 -24.62
CA GLU A 153 -7.50 -15.41 -25.14
C GLU A 153 -6.77 -15.09 -26.44
N LEU A 154 -7.44 -14.39 -27.37
CA LEU A 154 -6.83 -13.94 -28.62
C LEU A 154 -5.63 -13.00 -28.38
N MET A 155 -5.75 -12.08 -27.41
CA MET A 155 -4.63 -11.22 -27.01
C MET A 155 -3.46 -12.03 -26.45
N ASN A 156 -3.73 -13.02 -25.60
CA ASN A 156 -2.68 -13.88 -25.02
C ASN A 156 -1.96 -14.70 -26.10
N GLU A 157 -2.70 -15.22 -27.09
CA GLU A 157 -2.12 -15.92 -28.23
C GLU A 157 -1.22 -15.00 -29.07
N GLN A 158 -1.66 -13.77 -29.33
CA GLN A 158 -0.84 -12.75 -30.02
C GLN A 158 0.44 -12.40 -29.26
N LEU A 159 0.35 -12.26 -27.93
CA LEU A 159 1.51 -12.03 -27.08
C LEU A 159 2.47 -13.23 -27.09
N ALA A 160 1.95 -14.46 -27.05
CA ALA A 160 2.75 -15.67 -27.14
C ALA A 160 3.46 -15.81 -28.50
N MET A 161 2.84 -15.28 -29.57
CA MET A 161 3.44 -15.19 -30.91
C MET A 161 4.44 -14.04 -31.07
N GLY A 162 4.67 -13.20 -30.04
CA GLY A 162 5.59 -12.07 -30.09
C GLY A 162 5.06 -10.83 -30.80
N ASN A 163 3.77 -10.80 -31.15
CA ASN A 163 3.13 -9.61 -31.72
C ASN A 163 2.80 -8.62 -30.60
N LEU A 164 3.69 -7.65 -30.38
CA LEU A 164 3.47 -6.54 -29.45
C LEU A 164 2.55 -5.51 -30.10
N GLU A 165 1.23 -5.71 -30.04
CA GLU A 165 0.34 -4.55 -30.12
C GLU A 165 0.49 -3.75 -28.82
N THR A 166 1.20 -2.64 -28.93
CA THR A 166 1.52 -1.77 -27.80
C THR A 166 0.25 -1.15 -27.21
N PHE A 167 -0.06 -1.51 -25.97
CA PHE A 167 -0.93 -0.67 -25.15
C PHE A 167 -0.29 0.72 -25.03
N PRO A 168 -1.06 1.83 -25.09
CA PRO A 168 -0.53 3.14 -24.72
C PRO A 168 -0.14 3.09 -23.25
N GLN A 169 1.16 2.93 -22.97
CA GLN A 169 1.69 3.08 -21.64
C GLN A 169 1.56 4.56 -21.28
N THR A 170 0.55 4.92 -20.50
CA THR A 170 0.54 6.22 -19.82
C THR A 170 1.67 6.22 -18.81
N THR A 171 2.81 6.80 -19.19
CA THR A 171 3.77 7.51 -18.31
C THR A 171 3.92 6.95 -16.88
N HIS A 172 4.28 5.68 -16.73
CA HIS A 172 4.56 5.06 -15.42
C HIS A 172 6.06 4.97 -15.09
N ARG A 173 6.94 5.08 -16.10
CA ARG A 173 8.41 4.96 -15.96
C ARG A 173 9.02 5.85 -14.87
N ALA A 174 8.56 7.10 -14.77
CA ALA A 174 9.12 8.06 -13.80
C ALA A 174 8.88 7.68 -12.32
N LYS A 175 7.88 6.85 -12.01
CA LYS A 175 7.58 6.41 -10.63
C LYS A 175 8.30 5.12 -10.24
N GLU A 176 8.67 4.29 -11.21
CA GLU A 176 9.47 3.07 -10.99
C GLU A 176 10.93 3.42 -10.69
N ASP A 177 11.46 4.46 -11.32
CA ASP A 177 12.80 5.01 -11.04
C ASP A 177 12.91 5.51 -9.59
N GLU A 178 11.85 6.14 -9.07
CA GLU A 178 11.78 6.64 -7.69
C GLU A 178 11.75 5.49 -6.65
N ILE A 179 11.08 4.37 -6.96
CA ILE A 179 11.04 3.18 -6.09
C ILE A 179 12.39 2.48 -6.07
N THR A 180 13.04 2.36 -7.22
CA THR A 180 14.39 1.77 -7.31
C THR A 180 15.40 2.63 -6.54
N PHE A 181 15.24 3.95 -6.57
CA PHE A 181 16.01 4.88 -5.76
C PHE A 181 15.82 4.66 -4.25
N TRP A 182 14.58 4.56 -3.77
CA TRP A 182 14.32 4.30 -2.34
C TRP A 182 14.72 2.90 -1.89
N HIS A 183 14.56 1.88 -2.73
CA HIS A 183 15.02 0.52 -2.43
C HIS A 183 16.55 0.47 -2.28
N ASN A 184 17.27 1.11 -3.21
CA ASN A 184 18.74 1.20 -3.13
C ASN A 184 19.21 2.05 -1.95
N LEU A 185 18.49 3.12 -1.60
CA LEU A 185 18.79 3.93 -0.42
C LEU A 185 18.59 3.14 0.89
N LEU A 186 17.51 2.36 0.98
CA LEU A 186 17.25 1.50 2.15
C LEU A 186 18.33 0.44 2.30
N MET A 187 18.74 -0.20 1.20
CA MET A 187 19.83 -1.19 1.19
C MET A 187 21.19 -0.59 1.58
N LEU A 188 21.45 0.67 1.24
CA LEU A 188 22.68 1.39 1.62
C LEU A 188 22.69 1.79 3.11
N VAL A 189 21.53 2.06 3.70
CA VAL A 189 21.40 2.42 5.12
C VAL A 189 21.43 1.18 6.03
N THR A 190 21.02 0.01 5.53
CA THR A 190 21.03 -1.25 6.30
C THR A 190 22.36 -2.02 6.25
N LEU A 191 23.37 -1.52 5.53
CA LEU A 191 24.68 -2.18 5.35
C LEU A 191 25.87 -1.42 5.97
N ASN A 192 25.62 -0.51 6.92
CA ASN A 192 26.65 0.10 7.78
C ASN A 192 26.36 -0.15 9.26
#